data_AF-A0A7J8VRK2-F1
#
_entry.id   AF-A0A7J8VRK2-F1
#
_cell.length_a   1.000
_cell.length_b   1.000
_cell.length_c   1.000
_cell.angle_alpha   90.00
_cell.angle_beta   90.00
_cell.angle_gamma   90.00
#
_symmetry.space_group_name_H-M   'P 1'
#
loop_
_entity.id
_entity.type
_entity.pdbx_description
1 polymer ?
#
loop_
_entity_poly.entity_id
_entity_poly.type
_entity_poly.pdbx_seq_one_letter_code
_entity_poly.pdbx_strand_id
1 'polypeptide(L)'
;MQLLLQHANETAHLKPPQEYVPWVVVNNQPLRQDLENFGKYVCEAYKGDHKPAACKAQSSGLSPTIHASFAVPQPPPIPVVGFYKLAVQWPPSVCKSTLNCKKPIQPEFKIHGIWAQDAHDRPVPQYGPRNPCTHPNPNLDKKKLEGWLRRDPVLWVDLPRLWPNLILGKSDISFWHDEWTKHGTCSDFAQRPLSYFQSAIQLKKKLSRVMGLTPDSIYTVQQAVNAVFQLIHAYPQISCNRNRTNNRQLLLSEMYICYERPTSSNLLGTLKNCSHLYHGQCNSLSDIISFPR
;
A
#
# COMPACT_ATOMS: atom_id res chain seq x y z
N MET A 1 5.53 -26.12 -23.13
CA MET A 1 6.48 -25.13 -22.58
C MET A 1 7.14 -24.26 -23.66
N GLN A 2 7.48 -24.82 -24.83
CA GLN A 2 8.13 -24.09 -25.94
C GLN A 2 7.31 -22.91 -26.49
N LEU A 3 5.99 -23.06 -26.65
CA LEU A 3 5.09 -21.99 -27.12
C LEU A 3 5.00 -20.80 -26.16
N LEU A 4 5.00 -21.05 -24.84
CA LEU A 4 4.96 -20.00 -23.81
C LEU A 4 6.26 -19.19 -23.78
N LEU A 5 7.40 -19.85 -24.00
CA LEU A 5 8.70 -19.18 -24.08
C LEU A 5 8.81 -18.33 -25.35
N GLN A 6 8.24 -18.80 -26.47
CA GLN A 6 8.20 -18.04 -27.72
C GLN A 6 7.40 -16.75 -27.56
N HIS A 7 6.18 -16.81 -26.99
CA HIS A 7 5.37 -15.62 -26.78
C HIS A 7 5.97 -14.65 -25.75
N ALA A 8 6.60 -15.16 -24.69
CA ALA A 8 7.33 -14.33 -23.74
C ALA A 8 8.49 -13.58 -24.43
N ASN A 9 9.18 -14.21 -25.37
CA ASN A 9 10.26 -13.60 -26.13
C ASN A 9 9.73 -12.53 -27.11
N GLU A 10 8.62 -12.81 -27.81
CA GLU A 10 7.94 -11.84 -28.68
C GLU A 10 7.51 -10.58 -27.90
N THR A 11 6.94 -10.76 -26.71
CA THR A 11 6.57 -9.66 -25.81
C THR A 11 7.76 -8.85 -25.32
N ALA A 12 8.86 -9.50 -24.95
CA ALA A 12 10.07 -8.83 -24.44
C ALA A 12 10.77 -7.94 -25.49
N HIS A 13 10.50 -8.18 -26.78
CA HIS A 13 11.12 -7.45 -27.89
C HIS A 13 10.21 -6.38 -28.54
N LEU A 14 9.05 -6.07 -27.95
CA LEU A 14 8.18 -4.99 -28.42
C LEU A 14 8.90 -3.63 -28.42
N LYS A 15 8.55 -2.77 -29.38
CA LYS A 15 9.04 -1.39 -29.49
C LYS A 15 7.85 -0.41 -29.51
N PRO A 16 7.65 0.43 -28.48
CA PRO A 16 8.42 0.45 -27.22
C PRO A 16 8.24 -0.85 -26.40
N PRO A 17 9.15 -1.14 -25.44
CA PRO A 17 9.01 -2.29 -24.55
C PRO A 17 7.66 -2.25 -23.83
N GLN A 18 7.01 -3.41 -23.67
CA GLN A 18 5.72 -3.48 -22.99
C GLN A 18 5.88 -3.15 -21.50
N GLU A 19 5.20 -2.09 -21.05
CA GLU A 19 5.26 -1.64 -19.65
C GLU A 19 3.95 -1.88 -18.87
N TYR A 20 2.81 -2.10 -19.54
CA TYR A 20 1.48 -2.23 -18.91
C TYR A 20 0.51 -3.09 -19.76
N VAL A 21 -0.66 -3.43 -19.22
CA VAL A 21 -1.73 -4.18 -19.92
C VAL A 21 -3.08 -3.49 -19.69
N PRO A 22 -3.93 -3.28 -20.72
CA PRO A 22 -3.68 -3.58 -22.13
C PRO A 22 -2.58 -2.67 -22.71
N TRP A 23 -1.61 -3.26 -23.41
CA TRP A 23 -0.52 -2.53 -24.06
C TRP A 23 -1.00 -2.01 -25.41
N VAL A 24 -1.36 -0.73 -25.48
CA VAL A 24 -1.87 -0.09 -26.70
C VAL A 24 -0.95 1.04 -27.11
N VAL A 25 -0.48 0.98 -28.36
CA VAL A 25 0.48 1.91 -28.92
C VAL A 25 -0.06 2.46 -30.23
N VAL A 26 0.03 3.77 -30.44
CA VAL A 26 -0.29 4.42 -31.71
C VAL A 26 0.99 5.07 -32.23
N ASN A 27 1.49 4.66 -33.41
CA ASN A 27 2.76 5.15 -33.98
C ASN A 27 3.94 5.17 -32.98
N ASN A 28 4.18 4.05 -32.30
CA ASN A 28 5.23 3.89 -31.29
C ASN A 28 5.06 4.76 -30.03
N GLN A 29 3.93 5.44 -29.84
CA GLN A 29 3.59 6.17 -28.62
C GLN A 29 2.61 5.34 -27.76
N PRO A 30 3.01 4.93 -26.53
CA PRO A 30 2.14 4.16 -25.65
C PRO A 30 1.06 5.05 -25.02
N LEU A 31 -0.21 4.64 -25.11
CA LEU A 31 -1.33 5.43 -24.61
C LEU A 31 -1.52 5.38 -23.08
N ARG A 32 -0.97 4.35 -22.42
CA ARG A 32 -0.99 4.15 -20.96
C ARG A 32 -2.42 4.23 -20.42
N GLN A 33 -2.69 5.22 -19.57
CA GLN A 33 -3.96 5.41 -18.89
C GLN A 33 -4.98 6.17 -19.75
N ASP A 34 -4.58 6.69 -20.92
CA ASP A 34 -5.43 7.49 -21.80
C ASP A 34 -6.10 6.66 -22.90
N LEU A 35 -6.39 5.39 -22.58
CA LEU A 35 -6.99 4.43 -23.51
C LEU A 35 -8.37 4.87 -23.99
N GLU A 36 -9.12 5.56 -23.13
CA GLU A 36 -10.45 6.09 -23.47
C GLU A 36 -10.40 7.10 -24.64
N ASN A 37 -9.24 7.72 -24.87
CA ASN A 37 -8.99 8.65 -25.98
C ASN A 37 -8.32 8.00 -27.20
N PHE A 38 -8.28 6.66 -27.30
CA PHE A 38 -7.62 5.94 -28.40
C PHE A 38 -7.98 6.49 -29.79
N GLY A 39 -9.26 6.76 -30.06
CA GLY A 39 -9.72 7.29 -31.35
C GLY A 39 -9.07 8.64 -31.71
N LYS A 40 -8.87 9.52 -30.73
CA LYS A 40 -8.21 10.83 -30.92
C LYS A 40 -6.76 10.65 -31.38
N TYR A 41 -6.00 9.82 -30.68
CA TYR A 41 -4.59 9.56 -31.02
C TYR A 41 -4.44 8.92 -32.40
N VAL A 42 -5.34 8.01 -32.77
CA VAL A 42 -5.39 7.44 -34.12
C VAL A 42 -5.60 8.55 -35.16
N CYS A 43 -6.54 9.48 -34.92
CA CYS A 43 -6.86 10.57 -35.82
C CYS A 43 -5.77 11.65 -35.93
N GLU A 44 -4.99 11.86 -34.88
CA GLU A 44 -3.81 12.74 -34.87
C GLU A 44 -2.62 12.09 -35.59
N ALA A 45 -2.50 10.77 -35.55
CA ALA A 45 -1.43 10.01 -36.19
C ALA A 45 -1.51 9.96 -37.74
N TYR A 46 -2.67 10.27 -38.34
CA TYR A 46 -2.84 10.33 -39.80
C TYR A 46 -2.14 11.57 -40.39
N LYS A 47 -1.18 11.33 -41.30
CA LYS A 47 -0.37 12.37 -41.99
C LYS A 47 -0.85 12.73 -43.40
N GLY A 48 -1.97 12.19 -43.87
CA GLY A 48 -2.53 12.47 -45.20
C GLY A 48 -3.69 13.48 -45.16
N ASP A 49 -3.89 14.20 -46.26
CA ASP A 49 -4.92 15.26 -46.39
C ASP A 49 -6.35 14.71 -46.25
N HIS A 50 -6.54 13.42 -46.53
CA HIS A 50 -7.83 12.74 -46.45
C HIS A 50 -7.93 11.92 -45.17
N LYS A 51 -8.28 12.56 -44.05
CA LYS A 51 -8.56 11.84 -42.80
C LYS A 51 -9.85 11.01 -42.91
N PRO A 52 -9.93 9.82 -42.26
CA PRO A 52 -11.15 9.02 -42.20
C PRO A 52 -12.35 9.84 -41.69
N ALA A 53 -13.56 9.53 -42.14
CA ALA A 53 -14.78 10.26 -41.72
C ALA A 53 -14.94 10.29 -40.18
N ALA A 54 -14.56 9.22 -39.50
CA ALA A 54 -14.56 9.14 -38.03
C ALA A 54 -13.69 10.21 -37.35
N CYS A 55 -12.64 10.70 -38.02
CA CYS A 55 -11.73 11.72 -37.51
C CYS A 55 -12.19 13.16 -37.77
N LYS A 56 -13.20 13.35 -38.63
CA LYS A 56 -13.72 14.68 -38.99
C LYS A 56 -14.67 15.25 -37.93
N ALA A 57 -15.15 14.43 -37.00
CA ALA A 57 -16.09 14.83 -35.94
C ALA A 57 -15.41 15.41 -34.68
N GLN A 58 -14.07 15.42 -34.60
CA GLN A 58 -13.31 15.76 -33.37
C GLN A 58 -12.52 17.08 -33.45
N SER A 59 -12.59 17.82 -34.55
CA SER A 59 -11.68 18.93 -34.86
C SER A 59 -12.23 20.34 -34.60
N SER A 60 -13.03 20.55 -33.55
CA SER A 60 -13.48 21.89 -33.16
C SER A 60 -13.08 22.23 -31.72
N GLY A 61 -11.87 22.77 -31.55
CA GLY A 61 -11.43 23.29 -30.26
C GLY A 61 -9.97 23.75 -30.23
N LEU A 62 -9.75 24.98 -30.71
CA LEU A 62 -8.65 25.92 -30.39
C LEU A 62 -7.42 25.98 -31.33
N SER A 63 -7.23 27.21 -31.84
CA SER A 63 -6.12 27.70 -32.68
C SER A 63 -4.76 27.76 -31.94
N PRO A 64 -3.63 27.70 -32.67
CA PRO A 64 -2.31 27.88 -32.10
C PRO A 64 -1.84 29.33 -32.26
N THR A 65 -1.56 30.05 -31.16
CA THR A 65 -0.56 31.12 -31.23
C THR A 65 0.13 31.41 -29.90
N ILE A 66 1.44 31.66 -30.03
CA ILE A 66 2.42 32.30 -29.14
C ILE A 66 3.30 31.36 -28.30
N HIS A 67 4.50 31.14 -28.86
CA HIS A 67 5.72 30.84 -28.13
C HIS A 67 6.01 31.97 -27.12
N ALA A 68 5.77 31.68 -25.85
CA ALA A 68 6.39 32.38 -24.74
C ALA A 68 7.10 31.32 -23.90
N SER A 69 8.41 31.50 -23.72
CA SER A 69 9.26 30.68 -22.88
C SER A 69 8.85 30.82 -21.41
N PHE A 70 7.82 30.08 -21.01
CA PHE A 70 7.55 29.81 -19.61
C PHE A 70 8.35 28.57 -19.23
N ALA A 71 9.33 28.75 -18.34
CA ALA A 71 9.85 27.63 -17.58
C ALA A 71 8.64 26.97 -16.90
N VAL A 72 8.25 25.79 -17.39
CA VAL A 72 7.22 24.97 -16.76
C VAL A 72 7.67 24.76 -15.32
N PRO A 73 6.89 25.17 -14.30
CA PRO A 73 7.21 24.83 -12.93
C PRO A 73 7.36 23.32 -12.86
N GLN A 74 8.55 22.83 -12.54
CA GLN A 74 8.76 21.40 -12.29
C GLN A 74 7.70 21.00 -11.25
N PRO A 75 6.82 20.03 -11.54
CA PRO A 75 5.88 19.56 -10.54
C PRO A 75 6.69 19.15 -9.30
N PRO A 76 6.19 19.43 -8.08
CA PRO A 76 6.90 19.09 -6.86
C PRO A 76 7.33 17.62 -6.95
N PRO A 77 8.56 17.26 -6.52
CA PRO A 77 9.03 15.89 -6.59
C PRO A 77 8.00 15.00 -5.92
N ILE A 78 7.29 14.22 -6.73
CA ILE A 78 6.27 13.28 -6.26
C ILE A 78 6.97 12.38 -5.25
N PRO A 79 6.46 12.24 -4.01
CA PRO A 79 7.11 11.39 -3.03
C PRO A 79 7.24 9.99 -3.60
N VAL A 80 8.49 9.61 -3.90
CA VAL A 80 8.80 8.31 -4.49
C VAL A 80 8.65 7.29 -3.39
N VAL A 81 7.57 6.50 -3.47
CA VAL A 81 7.43 5.31 -2.64
C VAL A 81 8.69 4.46 -2.85
N GLY A 82 9.37 4.13 -1.77
CA GLY A 82 10.56 3.28 -1.75
C GLY A 82 10.20 1.84 -1.41
N PHE A 83 9.36 1.62 -0.41
CA PHE A 83 8.92 0.29 0.05
C PHE A 83 7.67 0.38 0.94
N TYR A 84 7.18 -0.74 1.46
CA TYR A 84 6.00 -0.80 2.32
C TYR A 84 6.29 -1.46 3.66
N LYS A 85 5.61 -0.97 4.71
CA LYS A 85 5.49 -1.64 6.00
C LYS A 85 4.07 -2.19 6.16
N LEU A 86 3.93 -3.49 6.34
CA LEU A 86 2.70 -4.07 6.91
C LEU A 86 2.78 -3.90 8.43
N ALA A 87 1.98 -2.99 8.97
CA ALA A 87 1.82 -2.80 10.41
C ALA A 87 0.80 -3.81 10.95
N VAL A 88 1.26 -4.68 11.84
CA VAL A 88 0.39 -5.57 12.61
C VAL A 88 0.45 -5.20 14.09
N GLN A 89 -0.72 -5.13 14.73
CA GLN A 89 -0.87 -4.80 16.14
C GLN A 89 -1.27 -6.04 16.94
N TRP A 90 -0.76 -6.13 18.17
CA TRP A 90 -1.08 -7.19 19.12
C TRP A 90 -2.21 -6.72 20.06
N PRO A 91 -3.46 -7.20 19.88
CA PRO A 91 -4.62 -6.68 20.60
C PRO A 91 -4.45 -6.65 22.12
N PRO A 92 -3.95 -7.72 22.79
CA PRO A 92 -3.75 -7.68 24.24
C PRO A 92 -2.87 -6.53 24.74
N SER A 93 -1.83 -6.15 24.00
CA SER A 93 -0.93 -5.06 24.38
C SER A 93 -1.52 -3.68 24.12
N VAL A 94 -2.06 -3.44 22.93
CA VAL A 94 -2.62 -2.12 22.58
C VAL A 94 -3.83 -1.77 23.46
N CYS A 95 -4.62 -2.78 23.84
CA CYS A 95 -5.77 -2.63 24.73
C CYS A 95 -5.39 -2.45 26.22
N LYS A 96 -4.20 -2.88 26.64
CA LYS A 96 -3.63 -2.60 27.97
C LYS A 96 -2.87 -1.27 28.01
N SER A 97 -2.48 -0.74 26.85
CA SER A 97 -1.68 0.48 26.73
C SER A 97 -2.56 1.68 26.40
N THR A 98 -2.90 1.88 25.13
CA THR A 98 -3.43 3.15 24.61
C THR A 98 -4.93 3.10 24.32
N LEU A 99 -5.49 1.92 24.04
CA LEU A 99 -6.86 1.79 23.55
C LEU A 99 -7.82 1.26 24.62
N ASN A 100 -9.08 1.71 24.55
CA ASN A 100 -10.20 1.05 25.20
C ASN A 100 -10.87 0.14 24.18
N CYS A 101 -10.76 -1.17 24.36
CA CYS A 101 -11.09 -2.14 23.32
C CYS A 101 -12.42 -2.85 23.50
N LYS A 102 -12.98 -3.29 22.36
CA LYS A 102 -14.06 -4.28 22.29
C LYS A 102 -13.62 -5.60 22.95
N LYS A 103 -14.57 -6.32 23.55
CA LYS A 103 -14.38 -7.66 24.13
C LYS A 103 -15.12 -8.70 23.27
N PRO A 104 -14.66 -9.97 23.22
CA PRO A 104 -13.42 -10.48 23.78
C PRO A 104 -12.18 -10.02 22.99
N ILE A 105 -11.03 -9.90 23.67
CA ILE A 105 -9.75 -9.59 23.03
C ILE A 105 -9.15 -10.90 22.51
N GLN A 106 -8.86 -10.96 21.22
CA GLN A 106 -8.26 -12.14 20.61
C GLN A 106 -6.72 -12.04 20.65
N PRO A 107 -6.00 -13.04 21.17
CA PRO A 107 -4.54 -13.05 21.21
C PRO A 107 -3.98 -13.53 19.85
N GLU A 108 -4.24 -12.74 18.81
CA GLU A 108 -3.62 -12.90 17.49
C GLU A 108 -3.34 -11.55 16.86
N PHE A 109 -2.23 -11.43 16.13
CA PHE A 109 -1.90 -10.20 15.42
C PHE A 109 -3.00 -9.83 14.42
N LYS A 110 -3.44 -8.57 14.49
CA LYS A 110 -4.38 -7.96 13.56
C LYS A 110 -3.67 -6.92 12.72
N ILE A 111 -4.16 -6.65 11.52
CA ILE A 111 -3.63 -5.56 10.70
C ILE A 111 -3.99 -4.24 11.40
N HIS A 112 -3.02 -3.34 11.50
CA HIS A 112 -3.26 -1.92 11.72
C HIS A 112 -3.31 -1.21 10.37
N GLY A 113 -2.31 -1.43 9.52
CA GLY A 113 -2.29 -0.84 8.20
C GLY A 113 -1.16 -1.30 7.30
N ILE A 114 -1.13 -0.74 6.10
CA ILE A 114 -0.05 -0.95 5.15
C ILE A 114 0.44 0.40 4.64
N TRP A 115 1.69 0.73 4.96
CA TRP A 115 2.16 2.10 4.95
C TRP A 115 3.33 2.25 4.00
N ALA A 116 3.15 3.06 2.96
CA ALA A 116 4.22 3.45 2.05
C ALA A 116 5.30 4.24 2.80
N GLN A 117 6.56 3.86 2.58
CA GLN A 117 7.75 4.57 3.07
C GLN A 117 8.55 5.08 1.89
N ASP A 118 9.25 6.20 2.06
CA ASP A 118 10.28 6.64 1.11
C ASP A 118 11.54 5.77 1.21
N ALA A 119 12.55 6.04 0.39
CA ALA A 119 13.81 5.29 0.38
C ALA A 119 14.59 5.38 1.72
N HIS A 120 14.28 6.34 2.58
CA HIS A 120 14.94 6.57 3.86
C HIS A 120 14.10 6.08 5.06
N ASP A 121 13.11 5.21 4.81
CA ASP A 121 12.19 4.71 5.84
C ASP A 121 11.40 5.83 6.54
N ARG A 122 11.06 6.89 5.80
CA ARG A 122 10.16 7.93 6.30
C ARG A 122 8.74 7.71 5.76
N PRO A 123 7.70 7.90 6.60
CA PRO A 123 6.32 7.75 6.16
C PRO A 123 5.99 8.68 4.99
N VAL A 124 5.39 8.13 3.93
CA VAL A 124 4.88 8.95 2.84
C VAL A 124 3.65 9.73 3.33
N PRO A 125 3.62 11.06 3.19
CA PRO A 125 2.50 11.87 3.67
C PRO A 125 1.23 11.59 2.86
N GLN A 126 0.08 11.72 3.51
CA GLN A 126 -1.23 11.58 2.86
C GLN A 126 -1.46 12.62 1.77
N TYR A 127 -2.37 12.32 0.84
CA TYR A 127 -2.78 13.28 -0.19
C TYR A 127 -3.42 14.51 0.44
N GLY A 128 -3.12 15.69 -0.11
CA GLY A 128 -3.77 16.93 0.30
C GLY A 128 -3.43 18.11 -0.60
N PRO A 129 -4.04 19.29 -0.37
CA PRO A 129 -3.79 20.47 -1.19
C PRO A 129 -2.32 20.89 -1.24
N ARG A 130 -1.58 20.65 -0.16
CA ARG A 130 -0.13 20.91 -0.05
C ARG A 130 0.74 19.74 -0.50
N ASN A 131 0.14 18.59 -0.82
CA ASN A 131 0.82 17.37 -1.26
C ASN A 131 -0.04 16.62 -2.31
N PRO A 132 -0.21 17.17 -3.53
CA PRO A 132 -0.95 16.52 -4.60
C PRO A 132 -0.07 15.46 -5.29
N CYS A 133 0.18 14.36 -4.59
CA CYS A 133 1.12 13.31 -4.99
C CYS A 133 0.63 12.44 -6.18
N THR A 134 -0.66 12.51 -6.53
CA THR A 134 -1.26 11.70 -7.59
C THR A 134 -2.32 12.49 -8.35
N HIS A 135 -2.54 12.11 -9.61
CA HIS A 135 -3.64 12.60 -10.44
C HIS A 135 -4.24 11.40 -11.18
N PRO A 136 -5.58 11.24 -11.21
CA PRO A 136 -6.61 12.09 -10.59
C PRO A 136 -6.61 12.01 -9.05
N ASN A 137 -7.37 12.89 -8.39
CA ASN A 137 -7.48 12.94 -6.91
C ASN A 137 -7.93 11.57 -6.35
N PRO A 138 -7.14 10.95 -5.46
CA PRO A 138 -7.39 9.60 -4.93
C PRO A 138 -8.39 9.58 -3.75
N ASN A 139 -8.89 10.73 -3.32
CA ASN A 139 -9.81 10.83 -2.21
C ASN A 139 -11.09 10.03 -2.50
N LEU A 140 -11.44 9.16 -1.56
CA LEU A 140 -12.57 8.26 -1.68
C LEU A 140 -13.54 8.53 -0.54
N ASP A 141 -14.82 8.73 -0.87
CA ASP A 141 -15.87 8.82 0.13
C ASP A 141 -16.03 7.49 0.89
N LYS A 142 -16.30 7.57 2.20
CA LYS A 142 -16.43 6.41 3.08
C LYS A 142 -17.55 5.46 2.67
N LYS A 143 -18.72 5.96 2.26
CA LYS A 143 -19.84 5.11 1.81
C LYS A 143 -19.51 4.45 0.49
N LYS A 144 -18.82 5.17 -0.41
CA LYS A 144 -18.35 4.61 -1.68
C LYS A 144 -17.34 3.47 -1.45
N LEU A 145 -16.37 3.68 -0.55
CA LEU A 145 -15.44 2.62 -0.14
C LEU A 145 -16.18 1.40 0.43
N GLU A 146 -17.11 1.63 1.36
CA GLU A 146 -17.90 0.55 1.95
C GLU A 146 -18.65 -0.27 0.90
N GLY A 147 -19.30 0.42 -0.04
CA GLY A 147 -20.02 -0.21 -1.15
C GLY A 147 -19.12 -1.00 -2.10
N TRP A 148 -17.84 -0.65 -2.23
CA TRP A 148 -16.86 -1.42 -3.00
C TRP A 148 -16.37 -2.64 -2.22
N LEU A 149 -16.00 -2.47 -0.94
CA LEU A 149 -15.55 -3.55 -0.08
C LEU A 149 -16.62 -4.63 0.11
N ARG A 150 -17.89 -4.24 0.24
CA ARG A 150 -19.01 -5.18 0.39
C ARG A 150 -19.28 -6.01 -0.87
N ARG A 151 -18.92 -5.49 -2.05
CA ARG A 151 -19.09 -6.19 -3.34
C ARG A 151 -17.99 -7.20 -3.61
N ASP A 152 -16.83 -7.07 -2.95
CA ASP A 152 -15.76 -8.06 -3.02
C ASP A 152 -15.99 -9.13 -1.93
N PRO A 153 -16.40 -10.35 -2.29
CA PRO A 153 -16.77 -11.37 -1.31
C PRO A 153 -15.60 -11.82 -0.43
N VAL A 154 -14.37 -11.75 -0.94
CA VAL A 154 -13.18 -12.14 -0.18
C VAL A 154 -12.85 -11.06 0.85
N LEU A 155 -12.80 -9.80 0.42
CA LEU A 155 -12.54 -8.68 1.32
C LEU A 155 -13.61 -8.55 2.40
N TRP A 156 -14.88 -8.69 2.03
CA TRP A 156 -16.00 -8.53 2.97
C TRP A 156 -15.94 -9.55 4.12
N VAL A 157 -15.45 -10.76 3.85
CA VAL A 157 -15.27 -11.80 4.88
C VAL A 157 -13.98 -11.62 5.68
N ASP A 158 -12.87 -11.30 5.03
CA ASP A 158 -11.57 -11.30 5.69
C ASP A 158 -11.25 -10.01 6.45
N LEU A 159 -11.71 -8.84 5.98
CA LEU A 159 -11.40 -7.56 6.62
C LEU A 159 -11.87 -7.48 8.08
N PRO A 160 -13.13 -7.82 8.44
CA PRO A 160 -13.56 -7.80 9.84
C PRO A 160 -12.77 -8.74 10.73
N ARG A 161 -12.27 -9.86 10.18
CA ARG A 161 -11.51 -10.86 10.93
C ARG A 161 -10.05 -10.46 11.12
N LEU A 162 -9.40 -9.97 10.08
CA LEU A 162 -7.96 -9.74 10.03
C LEU A 162 -7.57 -8.29 10.29
N TRP A 163 -8.44 -7.33 10.01
CA TRP A 163 -8.24 -5.89 10.16
C TRP A 163 -9.40 -5.21 10.94
N PRO A 164 -9.84 -5.73 12.10
CA PRO A 164 -10.90 -5.10 12.87
C PRO A 164 -10.48 -3.75 13.44
N ASN A 165 -11.44 -2.86 13.63
CA ASN A 165 -11.27 -1.73 14.54
C ASN A 165 -11.45 -2.22 15.97
N LEU A 166 -10.35 -2.21 16.74
CA LEU A 166 -10.33 -2.70 18.11
C LEU A 166 -11.04 -1.76 19.09
N ILE A 167 -11.21 -0.47 18.75
CA ILE A 167 -11.70 0.56 19.65
C ILE A 167 -13.20 0.38 19.93
N LEU A 168 -13.59 0.40 21.20
CA LEU A 168 -14.99 0.29 21.62
C LEU A 168 -15.84 1.41 21.01
N GLY A 169 -17.00 1.06 20.45
CA GLY A 169 -17.92 2.01 19.85
C GLY A 169 -17.52 2.56 18.47
N LYS A 170 -16.42 2.09 17.87
CA LYS A 170 -15.98 2.51 16.53
C LYS A 170 -16.21 1.41 15.49
N SER A 171 -16.60 1.78 14.28
CA SER A 171 -16.84 0.84 13.17
C SER A 171 -15.57 0.55 12.39
N ASP A 172 -15.50 -0.65 11.81
CA ASP A 172 -14.35 -1.09 11.02
C ASP A 172 -14.20 -0.25 9.75
N ILE A 173 -15.31 0.06 9.07
CA ILE A 173 -15.29 0.93 7.89
C ILE A 173 -14.75 2.33 8.17
N SER A 174 -14.91 2.86 9.40
CA SER A 174 -14.27 4.14 9.75
C SER A 174 -12.76 3.99 9.76
N PHE A 175 -12.26 2.92 10.39
CA PHE A 175 -10.83 2.68 10.51
C PHE A 175 -10.20 2.41 9.15
N TRP A 176 -10.82 1.59 8.31
CA TRP A 176 -10.34 1.32 6.96
C TRP A 176 -10.30 2.58 6.09
N HIS A 177 -11.29 3.45 6.22
CA HIS A 177 -11.33 4.73 5.52
C HIS A 177 -10.22 5.68 5.99
N ASP A 178 -9.98 5.76 7.29
CA ASP A 178 -8.90 6.58 7.87
C ASP A 178 -7.52 6.05 7.41
N GLU A 179 -7.31 4.73 7.45
CA GLU A 179 -6.08 4.09 6.97
C GLU A 179 -5.86 4.29 5.47
N TRP A 180 -6.90 4.13 4.65
CA TRP A 180 -6.82 4.43 3.21
C TRP A 180 -6.46 5.89 2.97
N THR A 181 -7.17 6.81 3.63
CA THR A 181 -6.97 8.25 3.44
C THR A 181 -5.54 8.65 3.78
N LYS A 182 -5.04 8.15 4.91
CA LYS A 182 -3.71 8.52 5.42
C LYS A 182 -2.56 7.84 4.70
N HIS A 183 -2.71 6.56 4.32
CA HIS A 183 -1.60 5.73 3.88
C HIS A 183 -1.75 5.20 2.44
N GLY A 184 -2.98 5.08 1.93
CA GLY A 184 -3.26 4.58 0.58
C GLY A 184 -3.24 5.66 -0.51
N THR A 185 -3.64 6.89 -0.20
CA THR A 185 -3.82 7.97 -1.18
C THR A 185 -2.54 8.45 -1.87
N CYS A 186 -1.39 8.38 -1.20
CA CYS A 186 -0.07 8.63 -1.78
C CYS A 186 0.76 7.34 -1.81
N SER A 187 0.26 6.33 -2.51
CA SER A 187 0.94 5.05 -2.68
C SER A 187 0.83 4.54 -4.12
N ASP A 188 1.49 3.41 -4.43
CA ASP A 188 1.32 2.70 -5.71
C ASP A 188 -0.14 2.23 -5.92
N PHE A 189 -0.95 2.23 -4.86
CA PHE A 189 -2.37 1.86 -4.87
C PHE A 189 -3.33 3.04 -4.99
N ALA A 190 -2.86 4.29 -5.13
CA ALA A 190 -3.71 5.49 -5.05
C ALA A 190 -4.98 5.46 -5.93
N GLN A 191 -4.89 4.82 -7.10
CA GLN A 191 -6.01 4.65 -8.05
C GLN A 191 -6.70 3.28 -7.97
N ARG A 192 -6.26 2.42 -7.04
CA ARG A 192 -6.70 1.04 -6.87
C ARG A 192 -6.96 0.69 -5.40
N PRO A 193 -8.00 1.28 -4.76
CA PRO A 193 -8.22 1.10 -3.33
C PRO A 193 -8.52 -0.35 -2.94
N LEU A 194 -9.22 -1.13 -3.77
CA LEU A 194 -9.45 -2.55 -3.51
C LEU A 194 -8.13 -3.34 -3.46
N SER A 195 -7.19 -3.03 -4.34
CA SER A 195 -5.86 -3.68 -4.35
C SER A 195 -5.04 -3.36 -3.10
N TYR A 196 -5.20 -2.17 -2.51
CA TYR A 196 -4.58 -1.82 -1.22
C TYR A 196 -5.04 -2.77 -0.11
N PHE A 197 -6.36 -2.95 0.05
CA PHE A 197 -6.92 -3.86 1.05
C PHE A 197 -6.61 -5.32 0.74
N GLN A 198 -6.73 -5.75 -0.52
CA GLN A 198 -6.39 -7.12 -0.93
C GLN A 198 -4.94 -7.46 -0.62
N SER A 199 -4.01 -6.55 -0.88
CA SER A 199 -2.59 -6.75 -0.58
C SER A 199 -2.35 -6.96 0.91
N ALA A 200 -2.91 -6.11 1.77
CA ALA A 200 -2.77 -6.26 3.23
C ALA A 200 -3.32 -7.59 3.74
N ILE A 201 -4.49 -8.02 3.24
CA ILE A 201 -5.12 -9.30 3.59
C ILE A 201 -4.28 -10.48 3.12
N GLN A 202 -3.81 -10.47 1.88
CA GLN A 202 -2.97 -11.53 1.32
C GLN A 202 -1.66 -11.69 2.09
N LEU A 203 -1.00 -10.57 2.42
CA LEU A 203 0.22 -10.60 3.23
C LEU A 203 -0.07 -11.15 4.63
N LYS A 204 -1.12 -10.67 5.31
CA LYS A 204 -1.46 -11.13 6.66
C LYS A 204 -1.80 -12.62 6.73
N LYS A 205 -2.42 -13.17 5.68
CA LYS A 205 -2.74 -14.61 5.59
C LYS A 205 -1.50 -15.50 5.48
N LYS A 206 -0.39 -14.98 4.94
CA LYS A 206 0.90 -15.70 4.87
C LYS A 206 1.67 -15.70 6.21
N LEU A 207 1.24 -14.88 7.17
CA LEU A 207 1.92 -14.71 8.45
C LEU A 207 1.29 -15.53 9.57
N SER A 208 2.13 -16.06 10.46
CA SER A 208 1.69 -16.72 11.70
C SER A 208 0.84 -15.78 12.57
N ARG A 209 -0.06 -16.37 13.36
CA ARG A 209 -0.96 -15.64 14.29
C ARG A 209 -0.20 -14.91 15.39
N VAL A 210 0.94 -15.46 15.82
CA VAL A 210 1.78 -14.97 16.92
C VAL A 210 3.22 -14.64 16.50
N MET A 211 3.53 -14.79 15.20
CA MET A 211 4.84 -14.44 14.63
C MET A 211 6.04 -15.12 15.31
N GLY A 212 5.87 -16.38 15.73
CA GLY A 212 6.94 -17.16 16.38
C GLY A 212 7.16 -16.83 17.86
N LEU A 213 6.32 -15.97 18.44
CA LEU A 213 6.35 -15.62 19.86
C LEU A 213 5.33 -16.43 20.67
N THR A 214 5.58 -16.60 21.96
CA THR A 214 4.71 -17.34 22.88
C THR A 214 3.96 -16.35 23.78
N PRO A 215 2.62 -16.28 23.72
CA PRO A 215 1.84 -15.45 24.65
C PRO A 215 2.16 -15.75 26.11
N ASP A 216 2.05 -14.73 26.96
CA ASP A 216 2.40 -14.73 28.39
C ASP A 216 3.90 -14.90 28.67
N SER A 217 4.75 -14.63 27.67
CA SER A 217 6.21 -14.66 27.80
C SER A 217 6.82 -13.25 27.82
N ILE A 218 8.09 -13.19 28.21
CA ILE A 218 8.91 -11.98 28.24
C ILE A 218 10.10 -12.19 27.32
N TYR A 219 10.44 -11.15 26.56
CA TYR A 219 11.55 -11.15 25.62
C TYR A 219 12.38 -9.88 25.80
N THR A 220 13.65 -9.93 25.44
CA THR A 220 14.32 -8.72 24.94
C THR A 220 13.81 -8.41 23.53
N VAL A 221 13.89 -7.14 23.11
CA VAL A 221 13.55 -6.77 21.72
C VAL A 221 14.37 -7.61 20.72
N GLN A 222 15.66 -7.85 20.98
CA GLN A 222 16.51 -8.68 20.14
C GLN A 222 15.98 -10.12 20.01
N GLN A 223 15.55 -10.74 21.10
CA GLN A 223 14.99 -12.09 21.07
C GLN A 223 13.71 -12.13 20.23
N ALA A 224 12.85 -11.13 20.35
CA ALA A 224 11.63 -11.04 19.54
C ALA A 224 11.95 -10.86 18.04
N VAL A 225 12.89 -9.95 17.71
CA VAL A 225 13.39 -9.75 16.34
C VAL A 225 13.94 -11.06 15.76
N ASN A 226 14.76 -11.78 16.52
CA ASN A 226 15.37 -13.04 16.08
C ASN A 226 14.33 -14.14 15.87
N ALA A 227 13.36 -14.27 16.78
CA ALA A 227 12.29 -15.27 16.65
C ALA A 227 11.48 -15.06 15.36
N VAL A 228 11.16 -13.80 15.02
CA VAL A 228 10.47 -13.47 13.77
C VAL A 228 11.36 -13.71 12.56
N PHE A 229 12.63 -13.31 12.62
CA PHE A 229 13.59 -13.55 11.53
C PHE A 229 13.71 -15.04 11.18
N GLN A 230 13.75 -15.92 12.18
CA GLN A 230 13.80 -17.37 11.95
C GLN A 230 12.54 -17.91 11.28
N LEU A 231 11.39 -17.23 11.43
CA LEU A 231 10.12 -17.64 10.83
C LEU A 231 9.94 -17.15 9.39
N ILE A 232 10.34 -15.91 9.09
CA ILE A 232 10.05 -15.27 7.79
C ILE A 232 11.29 -14.94 6.96
N HIS A 233 12.48 -15.17 7.50
CA HIS A 233 13.78 -14.87 6.87
C HIS A 233 13.98 -13.39 6.49
N ALA A 234 13.34 -12.48 7.24
CA ALA A 234 13.49 -11.03 7.10
C ALA A 234 13.38 -10.36 8.47
N TYR A 235 14.19 -9.34 8.71
CA TYR A 235 14.17 -8.61 9.98
C TYR A 235 12.95 -7.69 10.08
N PRO A 236 12.11 -7.84 11.13
CA PRO A 236 11.00 -6.93 11.39
C PRO A 236 11.48 -5.68 12.15
N GLN A 237 10.58 -4.71 12.31
CA GLN A 237 10.70 -3.65 13.31
C GLN A 237 9.70 -3.87 14.44
N ILE A 238 10.17 -3.94 15.70
CA ILE A 238 9.34 -4.15 16.89
C ILE A 238 8.93 -2.80 17.50
N SER A 239 7.63 -2.57 17.68
CA SER A 239 7.11 -1.33 18.27
C SER A 239 6.53 -1.58 19.66
N CYS A 240 6.90 -0.75 20.61
CA CYS A 240 6.54 -0.92 22.01
C CYS A 240 5.69 0.23 22.54
N ASN A 241 4.80 -0.07 23.48
CA ASN A 241 4.15 0.91 24.34
C ASN A 241 4.20 0.45 25.79
N ARG A 242 3.95 1.38 26.71
CA ARG A 242 3.85 1.13 28.14
C ARG A 242 2.44 0.74 28.54
N ASN A 243 2.37 -0.21 29.46
CA ASN A 243 1.13 -0.55 30.13
C ASN A 243 0.57 0.69 30.88
N ARG A 244 -0.72 0.98 30.70
CA ARG A 244 -1.39 2.12 31.33
C ARG A 244 -1.42 2.01 32.86
N THR A 245 -1.54 0.80 33.40
CA THR A 245 -1.62 0.57 34.85
C THR A 245 -0.26 0.36 35.50
N ASN A 246 0.76 -0.05 34.73
CA ASN A 246 2.14 -0.17 35.18
C ASN A 246 3.08 0.46 34.14
N ASN A 247 3.34 1.76 34.27
CA ASN A 247 4.13 2.52 33.31
C ASN A 247 5.59 2.06 33.15
N ARG A 248 6.11 1.20 34.03
CA ARG A 248 7.44 0.59 33.92
C ARG A 248 7.45 -0.63 33.00
N GLN A 249 6.30 -1.25 32.76
CA GLN A 249 6.18 -2.41 31.90
C GLN A 249 6.08 -2.00 30.42
N LEU A 250 7.07 -2.37 29.62
CA LEU A 250 6.99 -2.29 28.17
C LEU A 250 6.26 -3.52 27.60
N LEU A 251 5.42 -3.26 26.61
CA LEU A 251 4.59 -4.25 25.91
C LEU A 251 4.90 -4.21 24.42
N LEU A 252 5.13 -5.36 23.79
CA LEU A 252 5.15 -5.47 22.34
C LEU A 252 3.75 -5.11 21.83
N SER A 253 3.60 -3.94 21.21
CA SER A 253 2.31 -3.41 20.80
C SER A 253 2.06 -3.61 19.32
N GLU A 254 3.09 -3.35 18.51
CA GLU A 254 3.02 -3.54 17.06
C GLU A 254 4.30 -4.15 16.53
N MET A 255 4.22 -4.65 15.31
CA MET A 255 5.34 -5.15 14.53
C MET A 255 5.15 -4.69 13.09
N TYR A 256 6.23 -4.23 12.47
CA TYR A 256 6.25 -3.86 11.06
C TYR A 256 7.05 -4.88 10.27
N ILE A 257 6.43 -5.43 9.23
CA ILE A 257 7.08 -6.31 8.26
C ILE A 257 7.30 -5.54 6.97
N CYS A 258 8.54 -5.48 6.49
CA CYS A 258 8.91 -4.68 5.33
C CYS A 258 8.82 -5.50 4.03
N TYR A 259 8.27 -4.88 3.00
CA TYR A 259 8.12 -5.47 1.67
C TYR A 259 8.64 -4.50 0.62
N GLU A 260 9.29 -5.05 -0.40
CA GLU A 260 9.59 -4.29 -1.61
C GLU A 260 8.30 -3.82 -2.28
N ARG A 261 8.41 -2.80 -3.14
CA ARG A 261 7.28 -2.27 -3.90
C ARG A 261 6.62 -3.36 -4.77
N PRO A 262 5.32 -3.22 -5.06
CA PRO A 262 4.70 -4.03 -6.09
C PRO A 262 5.39 -3.77 -7.43
N THR A 263 5.58 -4.82 -8.22
CA THR A 263 6.10 -4.75 -9.59
C THR A 263 5.00 -5.10 -10.58
N SER A 264 5.22 -4.91 -11.88
CA SER A 264 4.24 -5.26 -12.92
C SER A 264 3.91 -6.76 -12.94
N SER A 265 4.81 -7.63 -12.48
CA SER A 265 4.66 -9.08 -12.45
C SER A 265 4.35 -9.66 -11.07
N ASN A 266 4.44 -8.87 -10.00
CA ASN A 266 4.22 -9.36 -8.64
C ASN A 266 3.49 -8.32 -7.77
N LEU A 267 2.38 -8.74 -7.17
CA LEU A 267 1.74 -7.99 -6.10
C LEU A 267 2.72 -7.86 -4.92
N LEU A 268 2.42 -6.92 -4.02
CA LEU A 268 3.20 -6.73 -2.80
C LEU A 268 3.40 -8.07 -2.09
N GLY A 269 4.65 -8.47 -1.87
CA GLY A 269 4.92 -9.87 -1.47
C GLY A 269 6.38 -10.23 -1.26
N THR A 270 7.32 -9.54 -1.92
CA THR A 270 8.76 -9.77 -1.70
C THR A 270 9.17 -9.13 -0.38
N LEU A 271 9.53 -9.96 0.60
CA LEU A 271 10.03 -9.51 1.89
C LEU A 271 11.38 -8.80 1.73
N LYS A 272 11.61 -7.80 2.58
CA LYS A 272 12.91 -7.17 2.78
C LYS A 272 13.15 -6.93 4.26
N ASN A 273 14.42 -6.72 4.63
CA ASN A 273 14.75 -6.29 5.98
C ASN A 273 14.25 -4.88 6.24
N CYS A 274 13.63 -4.65 7.40
CA CYS A 274 13.37 -3.31 7.88
C CYS A 274 14.69 -2.64 8.31
N SER A 275 14.85 -1.35 7.97
CA SER A 275 16.08 -0.58 8.26
C SER A 275 16.32 -0.36 9.75
N HIS A 276 15.22 -0.27 10.53
CA HIS A 276 15.25 -0.13 11.98
C HIS A 276 14.58 -1.34 12.63
N LEU A 277 15.17 -1.86 13.71
CA LEU A 277 14.68 -3.07 14.38
C LEU A 277 13.71 -2.78 15.54
N TYR A 278 13.64 -1.53 16.00
CA TYR A 278 12.73 -1.10 17.06
C TYR A 278 12.08 0.26 16.79
N HIS A 279 10.96 0.53 17.46
CA HIS A 279 10.18 1.77 17.36
C HIS A 279 9.33 2.03 18.62
N GLY A 280 8.65 3.17 18.65
CA GLY A 280 7.72 3.55 19.70
C GLY A 280 8.47 3.88 20.99
N GLN A 281 8.11 3.22 22.08
CA GLN A 281 8.73 3.42 23.39
C GLN A 281 9.89 2.46 23.70
N CYS A 282 10.26 1.60 22.75
CA CYS A 282 11.52 0.85 22.81
C CYS A 282 12.67 1.74 22.33
N ASN A 283 13.76 1.77 23.10
CA ASN A 283 14.94 2.59 22.86
C ASN A 283 16.18 1.75 22.52
N SER A 284 16.16 0.45 22.83
CA SER A 284 17.28 -0.45 22.56
C SER A 284 16.83 -1.88 22.26
N LEU A 285 17.73 -2.65 21.65
CA LEU A 285 17.55 -4.09 21.42
C LEU A 285 17.56 -4.91 22.73
N SER A 286 18.13 -4.37 23.81
CA SER A 286 18.14 -4.97 25.15
C SER A 286 16.89 -4.69 25.98
N ASP A 287 15.97 -3.83 25.51
CA ASP A 287 14.75 -3.51 26.25
C ASP A 287 13.92 -4.77 26.48
N ILE A 288 13.43 -4.93 27.71
CA ILE A 288 12.61 -6.08 28.12
C ILE A 288 11.14 -5.76 27.87
N ILE A 289 10.48 -6.59 27.06
CA ILE A 289 9.09 -6.43 26.63
C ILE A 289 8.26 -7.66 27.03
N SER A 290 7.04 -7.42 27.53
CA SER A 290 6.07 -8.49 27.76
C SER A 290 5.20 -8.71 26.53
N PHE A 291 4.81 -9.96 26.30
CA PHE A 291 3.89 -10.35 25.23
C PHE A 291 2.64 -11.03 25.82
N PRO A 292 1.66 -10.26 26.33
CA PRO A 292 0.57 -10.79 27.14
C PRO A 292 -0.54 -11.44 26.31
N ARG A 293 -1.34 -12.32 26.91
CA ARG A 293 -2.63 -12.78 26.38
C ARG A 293 -3.79 -11.83 26.70
#